data_AF-A0AAW1STY4-F1
#
_entry.id   AF-A0AAW1STY4-F1
#
_cell.length_a   1.000
_cell.length_b   1.000
_cell.length_c   1.000
_cell.angle_alpha   90.00
_cell.angle_beta   90.00
_cell.angle_gamma   90.00
#
_symmetry.space_group_name_H-M   'P 1'
#
loop_
_entity.id
_entity.type
_entity.pdbx_description
1 polymer ?
#
loop_
_entity_poly.entity_id
_entity_poly.type
_entity_poly.pdbx_seq_one_letter_code
_entity_poly.pdbx_strand_id
1 'polypeptide(L)'
;MPSNINKVPRSLLDLPQEILTHILLLLDFRTRCCVVPLISRQLADWTRQPSQLWRNLEVYIPAFLTNKMLEWMRVRGAGVQSLLLDLWADQECHGASVEPHSGWLGSLFLTMPQLRNLSLYLDVGPCLGTQETASHAAPPL
;
A
#
# COMPACT_ATOMS: atom_id res chain seq x y z
N MET A 1 -7.78 -35.04 30.97
CA MET A 1 -7.29 -33.70 30.59
C MET A 1 -6.26 -33.87 29.50
N PRO A 2 -6.51 -33.46 28.25
CA PRO A 2 -5.55 -33.70 27.18
C PRO A 2 -4.39 -32.71 27.35
N SER A 3 -3.20 -33.27 27.49
CA SER A 3 -1.93 -32.55 27.50
C SER A 3 -1.80 -31.76 26.20
N ASN A 4 -2.01 -30.45 26.29
CA ASN A 4 -1.77 -29.51 25.19
C ASN A 4 -0.25 -29.34 25.07
N ILE A 5 0.42 -30.37 24.54
CA ILE A 5 1.84 -30.35 24.25
C ILE A 5 2.01 -29.30 23.15
N ASN A 6 2.62 -28.17 23.50
CA ASN A 6 3.07 -27.13 22.58
C ASN A 6 3.86 -27.77 21.43
N LYS A 7 3.18 -28.10 20.33
CA LYS A 7 3.85 -28.49 19.09
C LYS A 7 4.53 -27.25 18.58
N VAL A 8 5.86 -27.23 18.68
CA VAL A 8 6.66 -26.19 18.06
C VAL A 8 6.35 -26.21 16.56
N PRO A 9 5.87 -25.09 15.99
CA PRO A 9 5.59 -25.01 14.56
C PRO A 9 6.90 -25.25 13.80
N ARG A 10 6.89 -26.20 12.86
CA ARG A 10 8.09 -26.56 12.09
C ARG A 10 8.20 -25.73 10.82
N SER A 11 7.08 -25.18 10.37
CA SER A 11 6.97 -24.27 9.24
C SER A 11 6.35 -22.96 9.67
N LEU A 12 6.73 -21.86 8.99
CA LEU A 12 6.06 -20.57 9.10
C LEU A 12 4.54 -20.72 8.86
N LEU A 13 4.13 -21.60 7.93
CA LEU A 13 2.73 -21.81 7.56
C LEU A 13 1.90 -22.55 8.63
N ASP A 14 2.55 -23.14 9.64
CA ASP A 14 1.86 -23.81 10.76
C ASP A 14 1.40 -22.81 11.82
N LEU A 15 1.82 -21.53 11.72
CA LEU A 15 1.44 -20.50 12.66
C LEU A 15 -0.04 -20.10 12.49
N PRO A 16 -0.70 -19.67 13.59
CA PRO A 16 -2.01 -19.04 13.51
C PRO A 16 -2.03 -17.86 12.53
N GLN A 17 -3.17 -17.69 11.85
CA GLN A 17 -3.33 -16.67 10.81
C GLN A 17 -3.10 -15.26 11.36
N GLU A 18 -3.46 -15.01 12.61
CA GLU A 18 -3.26 -13.72 13.29
C GLU A 18 -1.77 -13.40 13.41
N ILE A 19 -0.95 -14.37 13.81
CA ILE A 19 0.49 -14.20 13.95
C ILE A 19 1.12 -13.96 12.58
N LEU A 20 0.70 -14.73 11.56
CA LEU A 20 1.19 -14.54 10.20
C LEU A 20 0.80 -13.17 9.64
N THR A 21 -0.41 -12.70 9.93
CA THR A 21 -0.85 -11.35 9.56
C THR A 21 0.05 -10.30 10.21
N HIS A 22 0.36 -10.44 11.50
CA HIS A 22 1.28 -9.53 12.20
C HIS A 22 2.69 -9.54 11.60
N ILE A 23 3.23 -10.71 11.27
CA ILE A 23 4.55 -10.82 10.62
C ILE A 23 4.53 -10.11 9.25
N LEU A 24 3.50 -10.35 8.45
CA LEU A 24 3.36 -9.72 7.14
C LEU A 24 3.19 -8.21 7.22
N LEU A 25 2.54 -7.68 8.27
CA LEU A 25 2.41 -6.24 8.50
C LEU A 25 3.76 -5.54 8.78
N LEU A 26 4.79 -6.28 9.20
CA LEU A 26 6.15 -5.74 9.36
C LEU A 26 6.90 -5.60 8.03
N LEU A 27 6.37 -6.18 6.95
CA LEU A 27 6.98 -6.11 5.62
C LEU A 27 6.46 -4.90 4.86
N ASP A 28 7.34 -4.31 4.06
CA ASP A 28 6.95 -3.21 3.19
C ASP A 28 5.91 -3.66 2.13
N PHE A 29 5.29 -2.68 1.48
CA PHE A 29 4.30 -2.93 0.44
C PHE A 29 4.84 -3.81 -0.70
N ARG A 30 6.08 -3.56 -1.14
CA ARG A 30 6.69 -4.27 -2.27
C ARG A 30 6.93 -5.74 -1.94
N THR A 31 7.50 -6.04 -0.78
CA THR A 31 7.72 -7.41 -0.32
C THR A 31 6.40 -8.16 -0.21
N ARG A 32 5.36 -7.53 0.36
CA ARG A 32 4.02 -8.13 0.47
C ARG A 32 3.38 -8.41 -0.89
N CYS A 33 3.52 -7.52 -1.86
CA CYS A 33 2.90 -7.67 -3.18
C CYS A 33 3.68 -8.58 -4.13
N CYS A 34 5.01 -8.60 -4.05
CA CYS A 34 5.84 -9.23 -5.07
C CYS A 34 6.58 -10.47 -4.59
N VAL A 35 7.00 -10.52 -3.32
CA VAL A 35 7.84 -11.62 -2.81
C VAL A 35 7.00 -12.66 -2.09
N VAL A 36 6.16 -12.23 -1.14
CA VAL A 36 5.32 -13.12 -0.33
C VAL A 36 4.46 -14.09 -1.15
N PRO A 37 3.80 -13.67 -2.25
CA PRO A 37 2.99 -14.57 -3.06
C PRO A 37 3.81 -15.65 -3.79
N LEU A 38 5.12 -15.43 -3.95
CA LEU A 38 6.01 -16.38 -4.62
C LEU A 38 6.53 -17.47 -3.66
N ILE A 39 6.42 -17.26 -2.35
CA ILE A 39 6.90 -18.21 -1.33
C ILE A 39 5.96 -19.43 -1.27
N SER A 40 4.66 -19.21 -1.26
CA SER A 40 3.67 -20.30 -1.25
C SER A 40 2.31 -19.85 -1.79
N ARG A 41 1.53 -20.82 -2.27
CA ARG A 41 0.16 -20.58 -2.75
C ARG A 41 -0.76 -20.03 -1.65
N GLN A 42 -0.61 -20.53 -0.43
CA GLN A 42 -1.39 -20.06 0.73
C GLN A 42 -1.14 -18.58 1.03
N LEU A 43 0.13 -18.15 0.98
CA LEU A 43 0.49 -16.74 1.16
C LEU A 43 0.03 -15.88 -0.02
N ALA A 44 0.07 -16.42 -1.25
CA ALA A 44 -0.50 -15.76 -2.42
C ALA A 44 -2.00 -15.52 -2.28
N ASP A 45 -2.74 -16.49 -1.76
CA ASP A 45 -4.19 -16.35 -1.57
C ASP A 45 -4.51 -15.37 -0.43
N TRP A 46 -3.73 -15.35 0.65
CA TRP A 46 -3.89 -14.36 1.72
C TRP A 46 -3.61 -12.93 1.29
N THR A 47 -2.54 -12.71 0.52
CA THR A 47 -2.23 -11.38 -0.02
C THR A 47 -3.26 -10.90 -1.05
N ARG A 48 -4.11 -11.77 -1.59
CA ARG A 48 -5.21 -11.39 -2.48
C ARG A 48 -6.48 -10.99 -1.74
N GLN A 49 -6.64 -11.37 -0.48
CA GLN A 49 -7.85 -11.06 0.28
C GLN A 49 -7.81 -9.61 0.82
N PRO A 50 -8.96 -8.90 0.82
CA PRO A 50 -9.12 -7.60 1.47
C PRO A 50 -9.10 -7.80 2.99
N SER A 51 -7.89 -7.96 3.53
CA SER A 51 -7.64 -8.23 4.95
C SER A 51 -7.02 -7.02 5.63
N GLN A 52 -6.79 -7.13 6.95
CA GLN A 52 -6.10 -6.10 7.73
C GLN A 52 -4.72 -5.73 7.15
N LEU A 53 -4.11 -6.61 6.34
CA LEU A 53 -2.83 -6.38 5.66
C LEU A 53 -2.82 -5.08 4.85
N TRP A 54 -3.94 -4.71 4.23
CA TRP A 54 -3.98 -3.58 3.30
C TRP A 54 -4.57 -2.30 3.90
N ARG A 55 -4.92 -2.29 5.20
CA ARG A 55 -5.58 -1.12 5.82
C ARG A 55 -4.70 0.12 5.87
N ASN A 56 -3.43 -0.07 6.19
CA ASN A 56 -2.45 1.00 6.30
C ASN A 56 -1.31 0.70 5.34
N LEU A 57 -1.16 1.53 4.31
CA LEU A 57 -0.16 1.38 3.28
C LEU A 57 0.78 2.56 3.26
N GLU A 58 2.07 2.23 3.26
CA GLU A 58 3.15 3.16 2.96
C GLU A 58 3.81 2.69 1.67
N VAL A 59 3.79 3.54 0.66
CA VAL A 59 4.17 3.19 -0.70
C VAL A 59 5.14 4.22 -1.22
N TYR A 60 6.35 3.74 -1.53
CA TYR A 60 7.46 4.54 -2.05
C TYR A 60 7.68 4.11 -3.50
N ILE A 61 7.24 4.92 -4.46
CA ILE A 61 7.31 4.56 -5.89
C ILE A 61 7.72 5.76 -6.75
N PRO A 62 8.39 5.52 -7.89
CA PRO A 62 8.55 6.56 -8.90
C PRO A 62 7.20 7.14 -9.34
N ALA A 63 7.15 8.45 -9.58
CA ALA A 63 5.93 9.15 -10.00
C ALA A 63 5.28 8.54 -11.26
N PHE A 64 6.06 8.00 -12.19
CA PHE A 64 5.55 7.37 -13.40
C PHE A 64 4.77 6.05 -13.16
N LEU A 65 4.92 5.42 -11.98
CA LEU A 65 4.17 4.22 -11.60
C LEU A 65 2.80 4.51 -10.96
N THR A 66 2.45 5.78 -10.76
CA THR A 66 1.19 6.18 -10.10
C THR A 66 -0.04 5.54 -10.75
N ASN A 67 -0.09 5.47 -12.10
CA ASN A 67 -1.22 4.86 -12.80
C ASN A 67 -1.36 3.35 -12.52
N LYS A 68 -0.24 2.62 -12.46
CA LYS A 68 -0.27 1.18 -12.10
C LYS A 68 -0.69 0.99 -10.64
N MET A 69 -0.26 1.89 -9.76
CA MET A 69 -0.66 1.88 -8.36
C MET A 69 -2.17 2.14 -8.24
N LEU A 70 -2.72 3.11 -8.99
CA LEU A 70 -4.16 3.39 -9.05
C LEU A 70 -4.95 2.18 -9.56
N GLU A 71 -4.48 1.52 -10.60
CA GLU A 71 -5.10 0.29 -11.12
C GLU A 71 -5.10 -0.83 -10.07
N TRP A 72 -3.97 -1.04 -9.40
CA TRP A 72 -3.87 -2.00 -8.30
C TRP A 72 -4.86 -1.65 -7.18
N MET A 73 -4.96 -0.38 -6.81
CA MET A 73 -5.88 0.10 -5.78
C MET A 73 -7.35 -0.06 -6.20
N ARG A 74 -7.69 0.07 -7.49
CA ARG A 74 -9.05 -0.21 -7.97
C ARG A 74 -9.45 -1.66 -7.77
N VAL A 75 -8.53 -2.59 -7.98
CA VAL A 75 -8.81 -4.03 -7.89
C VAL A 75 -8.69 -4.54 -6.46
N ARG A 76 -7.74 -4.02 -5.67
CA ARG A 76 -7.34 -4.58 -4.37
C ARG A 76 -7.37 -3.60 -3.21
N GLY A 77 -7.55 -2.31 -3.48
CA GLY A 77 -7.60 -1.25 -2.47
C GLY A 77 -8.89 -1.22 -1.65
N ALA A 78 -9.82 -2.14 -1.91
CA ALA A 78 -11.03 -2.34 -1.11
C ALA A 78 -10.64 -2.76 0.32
N GLY A 79 -10.52 -1.79 1.21
CA GLY A 79 -10.09 -1.98 2.60
C GLY A 79 -8.93 -1.09 3.03
N VAL A 80 -8.31 -0.33 2.12
CA VAL A 80 -7.32 0.69 2.46
C VAL A 80 -8.03 1.83 3.19
N GLN A 81 -7.53 2.18 4.37
CA GLN A 81 -8.04 3.24 5.23
C GLN A 81 -7.05 4.39 5.38
N SER A 82 -5.75 4.06 5.38
CA SER A 82 -4.65 5.00 5.42
C SER A 82 -3.67 4.70 4.30
N LEU A 83 -3.37 5.72 3.50
CA LEU A 83 -2.37 5.65 2.44
C LEU A 83 -1.36 6.78 2.62
N LEU A 84 -0.11 6.43 2.84
CA LEU A 84 1.04 7.30 2.66
C LEU A 84 1.68 6.94 1.32
N LEU A 85 1.70 7.90 0.42
CA LEU A 85 2.28 7.76 -0.89
C LEU A 85 3.43 8.75 -1.02
N ASP A 86 4.64 8.22 -1.17
CA ASP A 86 5.86 8.98 -1.39
C ASP A 86 6.29 8.75 -2.84
N LEU A 87 6.14 9.80 -3.65
CA LEU A 87 6.47 9.80 -5.06
C LEU A 87 7.77 10.56 -5.26
N TRP A 88 8.74 9.90 -5.88
CA TRP A 88 9.98 10.54 -6.30
C TRP A 88 10.03 10.67 -7.82
N ALA A 89 10.56 11.80 -8.29
CA ALA A 89 10.84 11.99 -9.71
C ALA A 89 12.10 11.19 -10.08
N ASP A 90 11.97 10.30 -11.05
CA ASP A 90 13.15 9.65 -11.63
C ASP A 90 13.91 10.68 -12.48
N GLN A 91 15.13 11.04 -12.07
CA GLN A 91 15.93 12.07 -12.73
C GLN A 91 16.27 11.72 -14.19
N GLU A 92 16.15 10.45 -14.57
CA GLU A 92 16.48 9.96 -15.91
C GLU A 92 15.37 10.20 -16.96
N CYS A 93 14.18 10.67 -16.55
CA CYS A 93 13.09 11.00 -17.48
C CYS A 93 13.32 12.37 -18.14
N HIS A 94 14.35 12.47 -18.98
CA HIS A 94 14.56 13.61 -19.87
C HIS A 94 13.40 13.71 -20.90
N GLY A 95 12.43 14.59 -20.63
CA GLY A 95 11.52 15.11 -21.65
C GLY A 95 10.04 14.79 -21.48
N ALA A 96 9.64 13.94 -20.53
CA ALA A 96 8.23 13.80 -20.17
C ALA A 96 7.91 14.83 -19.08
N SER A 97 7.22 15.92 -19.45
CA SER A 97 6.59 16.81 -18.47
C SER A 97 5.61 15.96 -17.66
N VAL A 98 6.04 15.54 -16.47
CA VAL A 98 5.15 14.95 -15.47
C VAL A 98 4.38 16.12 -14.91
N GLU A 99 3.40 16.61 -15.66
CA GLU A 99 2.36 17.42 -15.04
C GLU A 99 1.65 16.48 -14.06
N PRO A 100 1.68 16.76 -12.74
CA PRO A 100 0.86 16.03 -11.80
C PRO A 100 -0.58 16.33 -12.20
N HIS A 101 -1.19 15.43 -12.98
CA HIS A 101 -2.55 15.60 -13.48
C HIS A 101 -3.48 15.71 -12.27
N SER A 102 -3.86 16.92 -11.89
CA SER A 102 -4.58 17.25 -10.65
C SER A 102 -5.85 16.42 -10.39
N GLY A 103 -6.37 15.70 -11.38
CA GLY A 103 -7.48 14.76 -11.26
C GLY A 103 -7.17 13.39 -10.66
N TRP A 104 -5.90 12.98 -10.50
CA TRP A 104 -5.60 11.63 -9.98
C TRP A 104 -5.93 11.49 -8.49
N LEU A 105 -5.77 12.56 -7.70
CA LEU A 105 -6.23 12.61 -6.30
C LEU A 105 -7.76 12.44 -6.21
N GLY A 106 -8.52 13.12 -7.07
CA GLY A 106 -9.97 12.92 -7.16
C GLY A 106 -10.34 11.48 -7.53
N SER A 107 -9.56 10.88 -8.43
CA SER A 107 -9.74 9.48 -8.82
C SER A 107 -9.48 8.50 -7.68
N LEU A 108 -8.55 8.80 -6.76
CA LEU A 108 -8.31 8.00 -5.56
C LEU A 108 -9.54 7.92 -4.66
N PHE A 109 -10.14 9.07 -4.32
CA PHE A 109 -11.31 9.11 -3.44
C PHE A 109 -12.52 8.42 -4.05
N LEU A 110 -12.72 8.57 -5.37
CA LEU A 110 -13.78 7.83 -6.09
C LEU A 110 -13.53 6.32 -6.09
N THR A 111 -12.27 5.90 -6.17
CA THR A 111 -11.89 4.48 -6.22
C THR A 111 -11.89 3.84 -4.83
N MET A 112 -11.67 4.64 -3.77
CA MET A 112 -11.54 4.18 -2.39
C MET A 112 -12.38 5.04 -1.44
N PRO A 113 -13.71 4.84 -1.38
CA PRO A 113 -14.57 5.60 -0.46
C PRO A 113 -14.28 5.32 1.02
N GLN A 114 -13.52 4.26 1.31
CA GLN A 114 -13.09 3.88 2.66
C GLN A 114 -11.80 4.58 3.10
N LEU A 115 -11.12 5.31 2.20
CA LEU A 115 -9.89 6.01 2.49
C LEU A 115 -10.19 7.18 3.43
N ARG A 116 -9.66 7.13 4.64
CA ARG A 116 -9.85 8.16 5.67
C ARG A 116 -8.68 9.11 5.76
N ASN A 117 -7.48 8.57 5.55
CA ASN A 117 -6.23 9.32 5.63
C ASN A 117 -5.46 9.14 4.33
N LEU A 118 -5.09 10.25 3.71
CA LEU A 118 -4.19 10.30 2.57
C LEU A 118 -3.06 11.28 2.92
N SER A 119 -1.83 10.80 2.87
CA SER A 119 -0.63 11.64 2.95
C SER A 119 0.16 11.46 1.66
N LEU A 120 0.40 12.57 0.97
CA LEU A 120 1.15 12.59 -0.26
C LEU A 120 2.44 13.37 -0.04
N TYR A 121 3.55 12.73 -0.36
CA TYR A 121 4.85 13.37 -0.45
C TYR A 121 5.30 13.32 -1.90
N LEU A 122 5.67 14.48 -2.44
CA LEU A 122 6.22 14.62 -3.77
C LEU A 122 7.65 15.13 -3.58
N ASP A 123 8.63 14.26 -3.74
CA ASP A 123 10.01 14.69 -3.91
C ASP A 123 10.19 15.16 -5.35
N VAL A 124 9.74 16.38 -5.58
CA VAL A 124 10.15 17.17 -6.73
C VAL A 124 11.59 17.54 -6.40
N GLY A 125 12.56 16.82 -6.97
CA GLY A 125 13.97 17.18 -6.90
C GLY A 125 14.17 18.67 -7.23
N PRO A 126 15.36 19.26 -7.08
CA PRO A 126 15.59 20.72 -7.00
C PRO A 126 15.11 21.61 -8.18
N CYS A 127 14.41 21.05 -9.17
CA CYS A 127 13.64 21.76 -10.17
C CYS A 127 12.22 22.10 -9.64
N LEU A 128 12.06 23.30 -9.06
CA LEU A 128 10.81 23.99 -8.71
C LEU A 128 10.09 23.52 -7.43
N GLY A 129 10.35 24.28 -6.36
CA GLY A 129 9.65 24.15 -5.08
C GLY A 129 8.16 24.45 -5.19
N THR A 130 7.34 23.42 -4.92
CA THR A 130 5.95 23.60 -4.47
C THR A 130 5.57 22.40 -3.62
N GLN A 131 5.53 22.59 -2.29
CA GLN A 131 5.00 21.60 -1.36
C GLN A 131 3.48 21.82 -1.27
N GLU A 132 2.66 20.96 -1.89
CA GLU A 132 1.22 20.94 -1.66
C GLU A 132 0.90 19.94 -0.55
N THR A 133 0.61 20.44 0.65
CA THR A 133 0.05 19.63 1.75
C THR A 133 -1.47 19.71 1.68
N ALA A 134 -2.10 18.73 1.02
CA ALA A 134 -3.55 18.59 1.04
C ALA A 134 -3.98 17.79 2.28
N SER A 135 -4.34 18.48 3.36
CA SER A 135 -5.05 17.88 4.51
C SER A 135 -6.54 18.11 4.33
N HIS A 136 -7.29 17.05 4.02
CA HIS A 136 -8.75 17.10 4.02
C HIS A 136 -9.27 16.43 5.29
N ALA A 137 -9.63 17.23 6.30
CA ALA A 137 -10.42 16.74 7.41
C ALA A 137 -11.83 16.41 6.90
N ALA A 138 -12.37 15.25 7.29
CA ALA A 138 -13.76 14.91 7.03
C ALA A 138 -14.69 15.88 7.80
N PRO A 139 -15.80 16.36 7.20
CA PRO A 139 -16.77 17.16 7.94
C PRO A 139 -17.42 16.31 9.05
N PRO A 140 -17.70 16.88 10.23
CA PRO A 140 -18.44 16.18 11.27
C PRO A 140 -19.88 15.91 10.79
N LEU A 141 -20.40 14.74 11.19
CA LEU A 141 -21.75 14.24 10.94
C LEU A 141 -22.84 15.23 11.39
#